data_AF-A0A3B4VFA1-F1
#
_entry.id   AF-A0A3B4VFA1-F1
#
_cell.length_a   1.000
_cell.length_b   1.000
_cell.length_c   1.000
_cell.angle_alpha   90.00
_cell.angle_beta   90.00
_cell.angle_gamma   90.00
#
_symmetry.space_group_name_H-M   'P 1'
#
loop_
_entity.id
_entity.type
_entity.pdbx_description
1 polymer ?
#
loop_
_entity_poly.entity_id
_entity_poly.type
_entity_poly.pdbx_seq_one_letter_code
_entity_poly.pdbx_strand_id
1 'polypeptide(L)'
;MKTVIVALFVVLVVSHSEALRCHCGGIRDCLSPVETCQGEDNVCENKTFSNDPLSFFYVSTVTYRLNGCYKSTNCPLLNRLGLSSGSCCKTDLCNRYE
;
A
#
# COMPACT_ATOMS: atom_id res chain seq x y z
N MET A 1 -19.94 22.30 29.96
CA MET A 1 -20.07 22.36 28.49
C MET A 1 -18.74 22.57 27.75
N LYS A 2 -17.74 23.29 28.30
CA LYS A 2 -16.43 23.51 27.64
C LYS A 2 -15.53 22.27 27.52
N THR A 3 -15.56 21.36 28.50
CA THR A 3 -14.68 20.18 28.54
C THR A 3 -15.03 19.11 27.51
N VAL A 4 -16.31 19.00 27.17
CA VAL A 4 -16.81 18.03 26.16
C VAL A 4 -16.28 18.37 24.78
N ILE A 5 -16.23 19.65 24.44
CA ILE A 5 -15.72 20.13 23.14
C ILE A 5 -14.23 19.82 23.03
N VAL A 6 -13.44 20.09 24.08
CA VAL A 6 -12.01 19.80 24.10
C VAL A 6 -11.75 18.29 23.96
N ALA A 7 -12.50 17.45 24.67
CA ALA A 7 -12.38 16.00 24.55
C ALA A 7 -12.70 15.50 23.13
N LEU A 8 -13.72 16.07 22.47
CA LEU A 8 -14.07 15.77 21.08
C LEU A 8 -12.94 16.16 20.11
N PHE A 9 -12.34 17.34 20.27
CA PHE A 9 -11.20 17.75 19.44
C PHE A 9 -9.99 16.84 19.65
N VAL A 10 -9.70 16.45 20.89
CA VAL A 10 -8.59 15.53 21.17
C VAL A 10 -8.84 14.16 20.54
N VAL A 11 -10.04 13.60 20.67
CA VAL A 11 -10.38 12.31 20.03
C VAL A 11 -10.30 12.42 18.51
N LEU A 12 -10.83 13.50 17.91
CA LEU A 12 -10.75 13.71 16.45
C LEU A 12 -9.31 13.84 15.97
N VAL A 13 -8.47 14.61 16.69
CA VAL A 13 -7.05 14.75 16.34
C VAL A 13 -6.31 13.42 16.49
N VAL A 14 -6.59 12.65 17.54
CA VAL A 14 -5.97 11.34 17.77
C VAL A 14 -6.43 10.32 16.72
N SER A 15 -7.72 10.25 16.42
CA SER A 15 -8.29 9.36 15.39
C SER A 15 -7.84 9.72 13.97
N HIS A 16 -7.48 10.98 13.71
CA HIS A 16 -6.87 11.42 12.45
C HIS A 16 -5.33 11.27 12.44
N SER A 17 -4.70 11.04 13.61
CA SER A 17 -3.24 10.96 13.75
C SER A 17 -2.67 9.56 13.65
N GLU A 18 -3.50 8.51 13.68
CA GLU A 18 -3.04 7.15 13.35
C GLU A 18 -2.88 7.05 11.84
N ALA A 19 -1.75 7.58 11.38
CA ALA A 19 -1.31 7.45 10.01
C ALA A 19 -0.97 5.97 9.76
N LEU A 20 -1.73 5.34 8.86
CA LEU A 20 -1.57 3.94 8.45
C LEU A 20 -0.10 3.65 8.11
N ARG A 21 0.43 2.54 8.59
CA ARG A 21 1.80 2.09 8.31
C ARG A 21 1.78 0.91 7.36
N CYS A 22 2.60 0.96 6.32
CA CYS A 22 2.68 -0.09 5.31
C CYS A 22 4.13 -0.55 5.14
N HIS A 23 4.29 -1.81 4.75
CA HIS A 23 5.57 -2.30 4.25
C HIS A 23 5.92 -1.58 2.94
N CYS A 24 7.16 -1.15 2.82
CA CYS A 24 7.71 -0.52 1.63
C CYS A 24 8.81 -1.42 1.06
N GLY A 25 8.80 -1.67 -0.24
CA GLY A 25 9.87 -2.42 -0.89
C GLY A 25 9.51 -2.96 -2.27
N GLY A 26 10.34 -3.89 -2.75
CA GLY A 26 10.30 -4.38 -4.12
C GLY A 26 11.02 -3.41 -5.06
N ILE A 27 10.34 -2.95 -6.11
CA ILE A 27 10.87 -1.96 -7.06
C ILE A 27 10.70 -0.50 -6.59
N ARG A 28 10.03 -0.26 -5.46
CA ARG A 28 9.93 1.08 -4.85
C ARG A 28 11.20 1.36 -4.06
N ASP A 29 11.79 2.52 -4.31
CA ASP A 29 12.89 3.04 -3.50
C ASP A 29 12.33 3.60 -2.20
N CYS A 30 12.68 2.94 -1.09
CA CYS A 30 12.19 3.26 0.23
C CYS A 30 13.35 3.59 1.17
N LEU A 31 13.22 4.68 1.94
CA LEU A 31 14.20 5.03 3.00
C LEU A 31 14.19 4.02 4.16
N SER A 32 13.07 3.32 4.35
CA SER A 32 12.83 2.36 5.43
C SER A 32 11.94 1.24 4.91
N PRO A 33 12.06 0.00 5.43
CA PRO A 33 11.19 -1.13 5.06
C PRO A 33 9.72 -0.93 5.49
N VAL A 34 9.45 0.11 6.28
CA VAL A 34 8.12 0.54 6.68
C VAL A 34 8.00 2.03 6.44
N GLU A 35 6.92 2.43 5.78
CA GLU A 35 6.55 3.83 5.58
C GLU A 35 5.22 4.13 6.28
N THR A 36 5.08 5.39 6.68
CA THR A 36 3.85 5.93 7.27
C THR A 36 3.12 6.69 6.18
N CYS A 37 1.91 6.25 5.87
CA CYS A 37 1.09 6.83 4.83
C CYS A 37 0.61 8.23 5.18
N GLN A 38 0.57 9.09 4.17
CA GLN A 38 0.16 10.48 4.33
C GLN A 38 -0.90 10.85 3.28
N GLY A 39 -1.77 11.78 3.64
CA GLY A 39 -2.76 12.34 2.72
C GLY A 39 -3.75 11.30 2.20
N GLU A 40 -3.84 11.19 0.87
CA GLU A 40 -4.83 10.34 0.19
C GLU A 40 -4.38 8.87 0.07
N ASP A 41 -3.13 8.54 0.40
CA ASP A 41 -2.58 7.18 0.31
C ASP A 41 -3.01 6.32 1.50
N ASN A 42 -4.31 6.19 1.69
CA ASN A 42 -4.94 5.63 2.88
C ASN A 42 -5.11 4.09 2.86
N VAL A 43 -4.39 3.38 2.01
CA VAL A 43 -4.32 1.91 1.99
C VAL A 43 -2.89 1.43 1.77
N CYS A 44 -2.59 0.23 2.24
CA CYS A 44 -1.39 -0.47 1.83
C CYS A 44 -1.65 -1.24 0.55
N GLU A 45 -0.73 -1.19 -0.41
CA GLU A 45 -0.71 -2.06 -1.58
C GLU A 45 0.33 -3.18 -1.43
N ASN A 46 -0.01 -4.34 -1.96
CA ASN A 46 0.91 -5.41 -2.31
C ASN A 46 0.64 -5.76 -3.77
N LYS A 47 1.60 -5.48 -4.66
CA LYS A 47 1.46 -5.71 -6.09
C LYS A 47 2.61 -6.53 -6.61
N THR A 48 2.28 -7.56 -7.38
CA THR A 48 3.20 -8.42 -8.09
C THR A 48 2.98 -8.28 -9.58
N PHE A 49 4.05 -8.03 -10.33
CA PHE A 49 4.08 -7.99 -11.78
C PHE A 49 4.72 -9.26 -12.30
N SER A 50 4.07 -9.86 -13.29
CA SER A 50 4.57 -11.03 -14.00
C SER A 50 4.73 -10.63 -15.46
N ASN A 51 5.95 -10.62 -15.97
CA ASN A 51 6.15 -10.47 -17.42
C ASN A 51 5.85 -11.82 -18.08
N ASP A 52 4.97 -11.79 -19.07
CA ASP A 52 4.65 -12.94 -19.90
C ASP A 52 5.89 -13.36 -20.73
N PRO A 53 6.30 -14.64 -20.71
CA PRO A 53 7.52 -15.12 -21.37
C PRO A 53 7.39 -15.25 -22.91
N LEU A 54 6.64 -14.37 -23.59
CA LEU A 54 6.56 -14.32 -25.05
C LEU A 54 7.84 -13.79 -25.74
N SER A 55 9.01 -13.99 -25.12
CA SER A 55 10.31 -13.92 -25.77
C SER A 55 10.85 -15.34 -25.91
N PHE A 56 10.96 -15.78 -27.16
CA PHE A 56 11.36 -17.09 -27.71
C PHE A 56 12.68 -17.72 -27.21
N PHE A 57 13.23 -17.29 -26.08
CA PHE A 57 14.52 -17.73 -25.57
C PHE A 57 14.43 -17.87 -24.06
N TYR A 58 14.91 -19.01 -23.53
CA TYR A 58 15.07 -19.35 -22.12
C TYR A 58 15.44 -18.12 -21.25
N VAL A 59 14.47 -17.43 -20.67
CA VAL A 59 14.73 -16.36 -19.71
C VAL A 59 13.67 -16.44 -18.64
N SER A 60 14.13 -16.65 -17.41
CA SER A 60 13.34 -16.72 -16.19
C SER A 60 12.21 -15.68 -16.17
N THR A 61 11.01 -16.10 -15.77
CA THR A 61 9.94 -15.17 -15.41
C THR A 61 10.44 -14.26 -14.29
N VAL A 62 10.80 -13.02 -14.60
CA VAL A 62 11.21 -12.05 -13.57
C VAL A 62 9.96 -11.50 -12.91
N THR A 63 9.73 -11.91 -11.67
CA THR A 63 8.61 -11.41 -10.88
C THR A 63 9.04 -10.15 -10.14
N TYR A 64 8.44 -9.01 -10.46
CA TYR A 64 8.69 -7.75 -9.74
C TYR A 64 7.61 -7.55 -8.68
N ARG A 65 8.01 -7.11 -7.48
CA ARG A 65 7.08 -6.78 -6.40
C ARG A 65 7.09 -5.28 -6.13
N LEU A 66 5.99 -4.76 -5.63
CA LEU A 66 5.83 -3.36 -5.28
C LEU A 66 4.89 -3.27 -4.07
N ASN A 67 5.44 -2.80 -2.95
CA ASN A 67 4.73 -2.63 -1.69
C ASN A 67 4.88 -1.19 -1.22
N GLY A 68 3.79 -0.62 -0.69
CA GLY A 68 3.81 0.69 -0.07
C GLY A 68 2.43 1.26 0.21
N CYS A 69 2.38 2.54 0.54
CA CYS A 69 1.18 3.35 0.65
C CYS A 69 0.62 3.62 -0.74
N TYR A 70 -0.70 3.53 -0.86
CA TYR A 70 -1.41 3.64 -2.12
C TYR A 70 -2.78 4.29 -1.92
N LYS A 71 -3.31 4.86 -3.01
CA LYS A 71 -4.62 5.52 -3.00
C LYS A 71 -5.75 4.51 -3.09
N SER A 72 -6.68 4.54 -2.14
CA SER A 72 -7.84 3.61 -2.12
C SER A 72 -8.67 3.61 -3.40
N THR A 73 -8.82 4.76 -4.07
CA THR A 73 -9.57 4.87 -5.34
C THR A 73 -8.93 4.07 -6.48
N ASN A 74 -7.63 3.83 -6.41
CA ASN A 74 -6.87 3.15 -7.45
C ASN A 74 -6.74 1.65 -7.18
N CYS A 75 -7.13 1.19 -5.99
CA CYS A 75 -7.09 -0.22 -5.62
C CYS A 75 -7.85 -1.15 -6.61
N PRO A 76 -9.05 -0.80 -7.10
CA PRO A 76 -9.79 -1.63 -8.07
C PRO A 76 -9.08 -1.76 -9.43
N LEU A 77 -8.09 -0.90 -9.71
CA LEU A 77 -7.38 -0.86 -10.98
C LEU A 77 -6.17 -1.80 -11.02
N LEU A 78 -5.72 -2.31 -9.87
CA LEU A 78 -4.51 -3.14 -9.75
C LEU A 78 -4.54 -4.41 -10.61
N ASN A 79 -5.74 -4.97 -10.84
CA ASN A 79 -5.92 -6.26 -11.52
C ASN A 79 -6.49 -6.13 -12.95
N ARG A 80 -6.63 -4.91 -13.50
CA ARG A 80 -7.34 -4.71 -14.77
C ARG A 80 -6.64 -5.25 -16.02
N LEU A 81 -5.32 -5.42 -15.98
CA LEU A 81 -4.53 -5.72 -17.19
C LEU A 81 -4.01 -7.16 -17.25
N GLY A 82 -4.29 -8.02 -16.27
CA GLY A 82 -3.83 -9.42 -16.24
C GLY A 82 -2.31 -9.64 -16.12
N LEU A 83 -1.51 -8.59 -16.29
CA LEU A 83 -0.04 -8.57 -16.17
C LEU A 83 0.43 -8.30 -14.73
N SER A 84 -0.49 -8.01 -13.82
CA SER A 84 -0.20 -7.80 -12.41
C SER A 84 -1.32 -8.35 -11.53
N SER A 85 -0.91 -8.99 -10.44
CA SER A 85 -1.78 -9.39 -9.34
C SER A 85 -1.48 -8.47 -8.16
N GLY A 86 -2.49 -7.77 -7.66
CA GLY A 86 -2.34 -6.90 -6.51
C GLY A 86 -3.56 -6.88 -5.59
N SER A 87 -3.30 -6.60 -4.33
CA SER A 87 -4.30 -6.43 -3.28
C SER A 87 -4.05 -5.13 -2.51
N CYS A 88 -5.11 -4.59 -1.91
CA CYS A 88 -4.95 -3.52 -0.92
C CYS A 88 -5.68 -3.85 0.37
N CYS A 89 -5.18 -3.27 1.45
CA CYS A 89 -5.71 -3.46 2.78
C CYS A 89 -5.55 -2.17 3.61
N LYS A 90 -6.33 -2.03 4.68
CA LYS A 90 -6.48 -0.79 5.47
C LYS A 90 -5.94 -0.89 6.89
N THR A 91 -5.25 -1.98 7.21
CA THR A 91 -4.73 -2.25 8.55
C THR A 91 -3.22 -2.10 8.56
N ASP A 92 -2.63 -1.75 9.70
CA ASP A 92 -1.18 -1.59 9.78
C ASP A 92 -0.44 -2.85 9.34
N LEU A 93 0.57 -2.65 8.49
CA LEU A 93 1.51 -3.67 8.02
C LEU A 93 0.83 -4.89 7.40
N CYS A 94 -0.35 -4.69 6.80
CA CYS A 94 -1.15 -5.77 6.23
C CYS A 94 -0.62 -6.26 4.88
N ASN A 95 0.18 -5.45 4.20
CA ASN A 95 0.78 -5.78 2.90
C ASN A 95 2.08 -6.58 3.05
N ARG A 96 2.02 -7.68 3.81
CA ARG A 96 3.17 -8.59 3.98
C ARG A 96 3.51 -9.32 2.68
N TYR A 97 4.76 -9.72 2.59
CA TYR A 97 5.23 -10.64 1.56
C TYR A 97 4.66 -12.04 1.85
N GLU A 98 3.81 -12.55 0.95
CA GLU A 98 3.51 -13.98 0.85
C GLU A 98 4.51 -14.70 -0.08
#